data_AF-A0A1F6DU86-F1
#
_entry.id   AF-A0A1F6DU86-F1
#
_cell.length_a   1.000
_cell.length_b   1.000
_cell.length_c   1.000
_cell.angle_alpha   90.00
_cell.angle_beta   90.00
_cell.angle_gamma   90.00
#
_symmetry.space_group_name_H-M   'P 1'
#
loop_
_entity.id
_entity.type
_entity.pdbx_description
1 polymer ?
#
loop_
_entity_poly.entity_id
_entity_poly.type
_entity_poly.pdbx_seq_one_letter_code
_entity_poly.pdbx_strand_id
1 'polypeptide(L)'
;MRGTLTILSFISAVFFPWLCTALLAVAASFFEPLVPLAVGLFADTLYYTPQAGVFPLYTLYGAVVTVAASFVRGRLSASPVRDI
;
A
#
# COMPACT_ATOMS: atom_id res chain seq x y z
N MET A 1 -16.23 4.25 -4.72
CA MET A 1 -15.64 3.87 -3.42
C MET A 1 -14.20 3.37 -3.56
N ARG A 2 -13.90 2.37 -4.40
CA ARG A 2 -12.53 1.82 -4.56
C ARG A 2 -11.46 2.85 -4.96
N GLY A 3 -11.73 3.69 -5.97
CA GLY A 3 -10.79 4.72 -6.42
C GLY A 3 -10.59 5.89 -5.44
N THR A 4 -11.52 6.08 -4.51
CA THR A 4 -11.43 7.18 -3.54
C THR A 4 -10.36 6.90 -2.50
N LEU A 5 -10.27 5.65 -2.02
CA LEU A 5 -9.26 5.23 -1.05
C LEU A 5 -7.85 5.30 -1.64
N THR A 6 -7.67 4.91 -2.91
CA THR A 6 -6.38 5.02 -3.58
C THR A 6 -5.94 6.47 -3.72
N ILE A 7 -6.80 7.33 -4.28
CA ILE A 7 -6.49 8.77 -4.41
C ILE A 7 -6.19 9.38 -3.05
N LEU A 8 -6.97 9.04 -2.02
CA LEU A 8 -6.77 9.56 -0.67
C LEU A 8 -5.44 9.10 -0.04
N SER A 9 -4.99 7.87 -0.31
CA SER A 9 -3.65 7.42 0.12
C SER A 9 -2.51 8.20 -0.54
N PHE A 10 -2.63 8.56 -1.83
CA PHE A 10 -1.64 9.41 -2.49
C PHE A 10 -1.66 10.85 -1.97
N ILE A 11 -2.85 11.42 -1.76
CA ILE A 11 -2.99 12.76 -1.15
C ILE A 11 -2.38 12.75 0.26
N SER A 12 -2.68 11.73 1.06
CA SER A 12 -2.10 11.58 2.40
C SER A 12 -0.56 11.51 2.34
N ALA A 13 0.01 10.83 1.36
CA ALA A 13 1.47 10.75 1.19
C ALA A 13 2.13 12.12 0.96
N VAL A 14 1.39 13.10 0.45
CA VAL A 14 1.88 14.47 0.24
C VAL A 14 1.69 15.34 1.47
N PHE A 15 0.54 15.24 2.14
CA PHE A 15 0.12 16.18 3.18
C PHE A 15 0.33 15.69 4.62
N PHE A 16 0.42 14.38 4.88
CA PHE A 16 0.34 13.80 6.21
C PHE A 16 1.52 12.86 6.54
N PRO A 17 1.85 12.68 7.84
CA PRO A 17 2.95 11.82 8.27
C PRO A 17 2.71 10.35 7.91
N TRP A 18 3.79 9.57 7.91
CA TRP A 18 3.86 8.17 7.47
C TRP A 18 2.73 7.25 7.97
N LEU A 19 2.21 7.43 9.19
CA LEU A 19 1.16 6.58 9.77
C LEU A 19 -0.18 6.67 9.04
N CYS A 20 -0.65 7.88 8.72
CA CYS A 20 -1.94 8.05 8.04
C CYS A 20 -1.87 7.41 6.65
N THR A 21 -0.80 7.68 5.92
CA THR A 21 -0.55 7.12 4.59
C THR A 21 -0.47 5.59 4.63
N ALA A 22 0.20 5.01 5.63
CA ALA A 22 0.27 3.57 5.81
C ALA A 22 -1.10 2.94 6.08
N LEU A 23 -1.90 3.52 6.98
CA LEU A 23 -3.24 3.02 7.30
C LEU A 23 -4.17 3.07 6.08
N LEU A 24 -4.16 4.17 5.33
CA LEU A 24 -4.96 4.30 4.11
C LEU A 24 -4.49 3.32 3.03
N ALA A 25 -3.18 3.15 2.84
CA ALA A 25 -2.63 2.21 1.87
C ALA A 25 -3.01 0.75 2.21
N VAL A 26 -2.94 0.38 3.49
CA VAL A 26 -3.38 -0.95 3.97
C VAL A 26 -4.88 -1.12 3.74
N ALA A 27 -5.71 -0.13 4.08
CA ALA A 27 -7.15 -0.19 3.82
C ALA A 27 -7.47 -0.33 2.32
N ALA A 28 -6.74 0.37 1.46
CA ALA A 28 -6.88 0.25 0.01
C ALA A 28 -6.41 -1.13 -0.51
N SER A 29 -5.42 -1.75 0.13
CA SER A 29 -4.88 -3.06 -0.26
C SER A 29 -5.90 -4.21 -0.24
N PHE A 30 -6.92 -4.11 0.61
CA PHE A 30 -8.04 -5.06 0.65
C PHE A 30 -8.84 -5.08 -0.66
N PHE A 31 -8.89 -3.96 -1.36
CA PHE A 31 -9.57 -3.86 -2.66
C PHE A 31 -8.59 -4.05 -3.82
N GLU A 32 -7.42 -3.42 -3.72
CA GLU A 32 -6.41 -3.40 -4.77
C GLU A 32 -5.02 -3.62 -4.15
N PRO A 33 -4.47 -4.85 -4.23
CA PRO A 33 -3.28 -5.24 -3.46
C PRO A 33 -2.01 -4.52 -3.88
N LEU A 34 -1.97 -3.91 -5.08
CA LEU A 34 -0.82 -3.18 -5.61
C LEU A 34 -0.69 -1.75 -5.06
N VAL A 35 -1.72 -1.23 -4.39
CA VAL A 35 -1.74 0.17 -3.92
C VAL A 35 -0.64 0.48 -2.91
N PRO A 36 -0.37 -0.36 -1.89
CA PRO A 36 0.73 -0.11 -0.94
C PRO A 36 2.10 0.04 -1.62
N LEU A 37 2.38 -0.82 -2.61
CA LEU A 37 3.62 -0.74 -3.38
C LEU A 37 3.71 0.55 -4.21
N ALA A 38 2.62 0.94 -4.88
CA ALA A 38 2.58 2.18 -5.65
C ALA A 38 2.75 3.43 -4.77
N VAL A 39 2.11 3.45 -3.59
CA VAL A 39 2.23 4.55 -2.61
C VAL A 39 3.63 4.58 -1.99
N GLY A 40 4.22 3.42 -1.69
CA GLY A 40 5.59 3.32 -1.17
C GLY A 40 6.63 3.84 -2.16
N LEU A 41 6.49 3.48 -3.44
CA LEU A 41 7.37 3.97 -4.51
C LEU A 41 7.21 5.48 -4.70
N PHE A 42 5.97 5.98 -4.67
CA PHE A 42 5.70 7.41 -4.71
C PHE A 42 6.32 8.15 -3.52
N ALA A 43 6.18 7.63 -2.30
CA ALA A 43 6.77 8.24 -1.10
C ALA A 43 8.31 8.27 -1.15
N ASP A 44 8.96 7.18 -1.58
CA ASP A 44 10.42 7.15 -1.75
C ASP A 44 10.89 8.18 -2.79
N THR A 45 10.13 8.39 -3.87
CA THR A 45 10.46 9.44 -4.85
C THR A 45 10.20 10.85 -4.33
N LEU A 46 9.12 11.05 -3.57
CA LEU A 46 8.70 12.35 -3.06
C LEU A 46 9.63 12.86 -1.94
N TYR A 47 10.08 11.94 -1.09
CA TYR A 47 10.99 12.23 0.03
C TYR A 47 12.44 11.87 -0.28
N TYR A 48 12.77 11.62 -1.55
CA TYR A 48 14.13 11.34 -1.97
C TYR A 48 15.03 12.53 -1.62
N THR A 49 15.93 12.30 -0.67
CA THR A 49 16.95 13.27 -0.26
C THR A 49 18.31 12.64 -0.53
N PRO A 50 19.11 13.21 -1.46
CA PRO A 50 20.45 12.71 -1.69
C PRO A 50 21.21 12.78 -0.38
N GLN A 51 21.79 11.64 0.03
CA GLN A 51 22.57 11.42 1.26
C GLN A 51 21.81 10.98 2.54
N ALA A 52 20.47 10.93 2.57
CA ALA A 52 19.73 10.54 3.77
C ALA A 52 19.49 9.02 3.92
N GLY A 53 19.59 8.25 2.85
CA GLY A 53 19.42 6.80 2.88
C GLY A 53 19.70 6.16 1.52
N VAL A 54 20.38 5.01 1.55
CA VAL A 54 20.69 4.22 0.34
C VAL A 54 19.52 3.33 -0.07
N PHE A 55 18.61 3.04 0.86
CA PHE A 55 17.54 2.06 0.67
C PHE A 55 16.15 2.70 0.54
N PRO A 56 15.33 2.25 -0.43
CA PRO A 56 13.94 2.66 -0.61
C PRO A 56 13.03 1.97 0.42
N LEU A 57 13.08 2.45 1.67
CA LEU A 57 12.38 1.82 2.79
C LEU A 57 10.86 1.81 2.59
N TYR A 58 10.28 2.88 2.05
CA TYR A 58 8.82 2.95 1.86
C TYR A 58 8.34 1.95 0.81
N THR A 59 9.13 1.74 -0.25
CA THR A 59 8.87 0.71 -1.27
C THR A 59 8.99 -0.69 -0.69
N LEU A 60 10.01 -0.94 0.15
CA LEU A 60 10.18 -2.24 0.83
C LEU A 60 8.98 -2.56 1.72
N TYR A 61 8.53 -1.62 2.55
CA TYR A 61 7.34 -1.81 3.37
C TYR A 61 6.07 -1.99 2.53
N GLY A 62 5.92 -1.18 1.47
CA GLY A 62 4.82 -1.32 0.51
C GLY A 62 4.78 -2.70 -0.14
N ALA A 63 5.94 -3.24 -0.54
CA ALA A 63 6.05 -4.58 -1.11
C ALA A 63 5.63 -5.68 -0.13
N VAL A 64 6.06 -5.60 1.13
CA VAL A 64 5.65 -6.57 2.18
C VAL A 64 4.13 -6.57 2.36
N VAL A 65 3.52 -5.38 2.44
CA VAL A 65 2.06 -5.25 2.57
C VAL A 65 1.34 -5.78 1.33
N THR A 66 1.83 -5.48 0.13
CA THR A 66 1.26 -6.00 -1.12
C THR A 66 1.32 -7.53 -1.20
N VAL A 67 2.43 -8.14 -0.78
CA VAL A 67 2.56 -9.61 -0.70
C VAL A 67 1.58 -10.19 0.32
N ALA A 68 1.49 -9.60 1.52
CA ALA A 68 0.56 -10.04 2.55
C ALA A 68 -0.91 -9.92 2.09
N ALA A 69 -1.30 -8.79 1.50
CA ALA A 69 -2.64 -8.55 0.98
C ALA A 69 -2.99 -9.52 -0.15
N SER A 70 -2.06 -9.76 -1.07
CA SER A 70 -2.24 -10.72 -2.18
C SER A 70 -2.39 -12.15 -1.66
N PHE A 71 -1.58 -12.53 -0.66
CA PHE A 71 -1.67 -13.84 -0.03
C PHE A 71 -3.01 -14.05 0.69
N VAL A 72 -3.42 -13.09 1.52
CA VAL A 72 -4.72 -13.13 2.22
C VAL A 72 -5.87 -13.21 1.21
N ARG A 73 -5.84 -12.39 0.16
CA ARG A 73 -6.86 -12.42 -0.90
C ARG A 73 -6.90 -13.75 -1.64
N GLY A 74 -5.73 -14.34 -1.92
CA GLY A 74 -5.62 -15.67 -2.52
C GLY A 74 -6.24 -16.76 -1.62
N ARG A 75 -6.02 -16.69 -0.31
CA ARG A 75 -6.61 -17.62 0.67
C ARG A 75 -8.12 -17.44 0.83
N LEU A 76 -8.61 -16.19 0.85
CA LEU A 76 -10.04 -15.90 0.88
C LEU A 76 -10.75 -16.37 -0.40
N SER A 77 -10.08 -16.24 -1.56
CA SER A 77 -10.64 -16.68 -2.85
C SER A 77 -10.60 -18.20 -3.04
N ALA A 78 -9.67 -18.89 -2.37
CA ALA A 78 -9.57 -20.35 -2.35
C ALA A 78 -10.43 -21.00 -1.25
N SER A 79 -11.15 -20.21 -0.43
CA SER A 79 -12.01 -20.75 0.62
C SER A 79 -13.30 -21.33 0.00
N PRO A 80 -13.69 -22.58 0.29
CA PRO A 80 -14.84 -23.27 -0.33
C PRO A 80 -16.22 -22.74 0.11
N VAL A 81 -16.29 -21.61 0.81
CA VAL A 81 -17.54 -21.01 1.32
C VAL A 81 -18.43 -20.42 0.19
N ARG A 82 -17.97 -20.47 -1.06
CA ARG A 82 -18.70 -19.91 -2.21
C ARG A 82 -19.69 -20.89 -2.89
N ASP A 83 -19.81 -22.12 -2.39
CA ASP A 83 -20.65 -23.17 -2.98
C ASP A 83 -21.84 -23.59 -2.09
N ILE A 84 -22.42 -22.68 -1.31
CA ILE A 84 -23.67 -22.94 -0.55
C ILE A 84 -24.70 -21.84 -0.83
#